data_AF-A0A959JY69-F1
#
_entry.id   AF-A0A959JY69-F1
#
_cell.length_a   1.000
_cell.length_b   1.000
_cell.length_c   1.000
_cell.angle_alpha   90.00
_cell.angle_beta   90.00
_cell.angle_gamma   90.00
#
_symmetry.space_group_name_H-M   'P 1'
#
loop_
_entity.id
_entity.type
_entity.pdbx_description
1 polymer ?
#
loop_
_entity_poly.entity_id
_entity_poly.type
_entity_poly.pdbx_seq_one_letter_code
_entity_poly.pdbx_strand_id
1 'polypeptide(L)' 'MKRKIVYIDMDNVLVDFKSGIAKTEDHLLEQYAGRLDEVPGIFARMDPYPAAIESVYFLSK' A
#
# COMPACT_ATOMS: atom_id res chain seq x y z
N MET A 1 -6.37 17.11 -27.38
CA MET A 1 -6.83 15.73 -27.10
C MET A 1 -7.41 15.66 -25.70
N LYS A 2 -8.46 14.87 -25.47
CA LYS A 2 -8.96 14.60 -24.11
C LYS A 2 -8.00 13.64 -23.40
N ARG A 3 -7.53 14.00 -22.19
CA ARG A 3 -6.73 13.10 -21.35
C ARG A 3 -7.59 11.93 -20.89
N LYS A 4 -7.02 10.73 -20.87
CA LYS A 4 -7.67 9.54 -20.29
C LYS A 4 -7.59 9.62 -18.77
N ILE A 5 -8.60 9.07 -18.10
CA ILE A 5 -8.62 8.94 -16.63
C ILE A 5 -8.36 7.47 -16.32
N VAL A 6 -7.42 7.21 -15.40
CA VAL A 6 -7.09 5.88 -14.89
C VAL A 6 -7.18 5.97 -13.37
N TYR A 7 -7.95 5.07 -12.76
CA TYR A 7 -8.00 4.91 -11.31
C TYR A 7 -7.05 3.77 -10.93
N ILE A 8 -6.20 4.01 -9.94
CA ILE A 8 -5.18 3.06 -9.49
C ILE A 8 -5.47 2.78 -8.02
N ASP A 9 -5.66 1.50 -7.69
CA ASP A 9 -5.83 1.06 -6.31
C ASP A 9 -4.50 1.12 -5.54
N MET A 10 -4.55 1.06 -4.20
CA MET A 10 -3.35 1.22 -3.36
C MET A 10 -2.84 -0.13 -2.85
N ASP A 11 -3.65 -0.83 -2.05
CA ASP A 11 -3.22 -2.05 -1.38
C ASP A 11 -3.08 -3.20 -2.38
N ASN A 12 -1.91 -3.84 -2.37
CA ASN A 12 -1.53 -4.87 -3.34
C ASN A 12 -1.47 -4.42 -4.81
N VAL A 13 -1.44 -3.11 -5.06
CA VAL A 13 -1.23 -2.52 -6.39
C VAL A 13 -0.07 -1.53 -6.37
N LEU A 14 -0.11 -0.54 -5.47
CA LEU A 14 0.99 0.40 -5.25
C LEU A 14 1.90 -0.02 -4.10
N VAL A 15 1.33 -0.62 -3.05
CA VAL A 15 2.04 -1.01 -1.83
C VAL A 15 1.72 -2.45 -1.44
N ASP A 16 2.69 -3.17 -0.88
CA ASP A 16 2.51 -4.54 -0.40
C ASP A 16 1.99 -4.52 1.04
N PHE A 17 0.68 -4.78 1.20
CA PHE A 17 0.03 -4.84 2.51
C PHE A 17 0.69 -5.86 3.45
N LYS A 18 1.13 -7.01 2.91
CA LYS A 18 1.76 -8.08 3.71
C LYS A 18 3.10 -7.63 4.28
N SER A 19 3.86 -6.81 3.54
CA SER A 19 5.12 -6.24 4.06
C SER A 19 4.88 -5.33 5.27
N GLY A 20 3.77 -4.58 5.28
CA GLY A 20 3.37 -3.76 6.43
C GLY A 20 3.05 -4.61 7.67
N ILE A 21 2.32 -5.72 7.49
CA ILE A 21 2.05 -6.69 8.55
C ILE A 21 3.35 -7.31 9.08
N ALA A 22 4.24 -7.76 8.18
CA ALA A 22 5.50 -8.40 8.55
C ALA A 22 6.46 -7.47 9.34
N LYS A 23 6.31 -6.15 9.19
CA LYS A 23 7.07 -5.12 9.91
C LYS A 23 6.35 -4.56 11.14
N THR A 24 5.19 -5.13 11.49
CA THR A 24 4.39 -4.72 12.65
C THR A 24 4.70 -5.63 13.84
N GLU A 25 4.77 -5.06 15.04
CA GLU A 25 5.04 -5.80 16.27
C GLU A 25 3.86 -6.73 16.64
N ASP A 26 4.15 -7.93 17.15
CA ASP A 26 3.15 -8.97 17.43
C ASP A 26 2.01 -8.47 18.34
N HIS A 27 2.33 -7.68 19.37
CA HIS A 27 1.32 -7.14 20.29
C HIS A 27 0.28 -6.23 19.58
N LEU A 28 0.71 -5.51 18.53
CA LEU A 28 -0.19 -4.70 17.70
C LEU A 28 -1.00 -5.59 16.77
N LEU A 29 -0.42 -6.66 16.22
CA LEU A 29 -1.15 -7.62 15.39
C LEU A 29 -2.29 -8.29 16.18
N GLU A 30 -2.05 -8.62 17.45
CA GLU A 30 -3.08 -9.15 18.35
C GLU A 30 -4.15 -8.11 18.69
N GLN A 31 -3.73 -6.88 19.07
CA GLN A 31 -4.65 -5.79 19.42
C GLN A 31 -5.58 -5.39 18.26
N TYR A 32 -5.09 -5.52 17.03
CA TYR A 32 -5.80 -5.15 15.81
C TYR A 32 -6.23 -6.39 14.99
N ALA A 33 -6.35 -7.56 15.61
CA ALA A 33 -6.79 -8.77 14.93
C ALA A 33 -8.13 -8.55 14.21
N GLY A 34 -8.17 -8.89 12.92
CA GLY A 34 -9.34 -8.67 12.05
C GLY A 34 -9.49 -7.25 11.48
N ARG A 35 -8.60 -6.32 11.84
CA ARG A 35 -8.58 -4.91 11.40
C ARG A 35 -7.15 -4.37 11.32
N LEU A 36 -6.26 -5.16 10.72
CA LEU A 36 -4.82 -4.88 10.70
C LEU A 36 -4.47 -3.58 9.96
N ASP A 37 -5.31 -3.17 9.01
CA ASP A 37 -5.25 -1.89 8.31
C ASP A 37 -5.43 -0.68 9.23
N GLU A 38 -6.01 -0.85 10.42
CA GLU A 38 -6.16 0.20 11.43
C GLU A 38 -4.93 0.38 12.34
N VAL A 39 -3.89 -0.45 12.19
CA VAL A 39 -2.67 -0.32 12.99
C VAL A 39 -2.03 1.05 12.71
N PRO A 40 -1.74 1.87 13.75
CA PRO A 40 -1.21 3.21 13.57
C PRO A 40 0.08 3.24 12.74
N GLY A 41 0.00 3.90 11.58
CA GLY A 41 1.11 4.05 10.66
C GLY A 41 1.48 2.78 9.88
N ILE A 42 0.59 1.79 9.75
CA ILE A 42 0.87 0.58 8.97
C ILE A 42 1.16 0.89 7.50
N PHE A 43 0.43 1.82 6.88
CA PHE A 43 0.64 2.23 5.49
C PHE A 43 2.04 2.81 5.25
N ALA A 44 2.60 3.53 6.22
CA ALA A 44 3.95 4.07 6.12
C ALA A 44 5.06 3.00 6.19
N ARG A 45 4.72 1.78 6.62
CA ARG A 45 5.65 0.65 6.74
C ARG A 45 5.63 -0.28 5.52
N MET A 46 4.63 -0.17 4.66
CA MET A 46 4.50 -1.02 3.48
C MET A 46 5.56 -0.70 2.43
N ASP A 47 6.15 -1.74 1.84
CA ASP A 47 7.02 -1.62 0.69
C ASP A 47 6.21 -1.29 -0.56
N PRO A 48 6.74 -0.49 -1.50
CA PRO A 48 6.13 -0.34 -2.82
C PRO A 48 6.08 -1.68 -3.56
N TYR A 49 5.02 -1.92 -4.32
CA TYR A 49 5.02 -3.02 -5.28
C TYR A 49 6.12 -2.79 -6.33
N PRO A 50 6.75 -3.86 -6.86
CA PRO A 50 7.74 -3.73 -7.91
C PRO A 50 7.22 -2.88 -9.07
N ALA A 51 8.01 -1.89 -9.45
CA ALA A 51 7.71 -0.94 -10.51
C ALA A 51 6.48 -0.02 -10.32
N ALA A 52 5.80 -0.07 -9.17
CA ALA A 52 4.56 0.70 -8.95
C ALA A 52 4.80 2.21 -9.09
N ILE A 53 5.86 2.71 -8.47
CA ILE A 53 6.18 4.14 -8.47
C ILE A 53 6.53 4.63 -9.89
N GLU A 54 7.44 3.96 -10.61
CA GLU A 54 7.77 4.38 -11.97
C GLU A 54 6.57 4.27 -12.94
N SER A 55 5.68 3.30 -12.71
CA SER A 55 4.48 3.10 -13.53
C SER A 55 3.48 4.25 -13.35
N VAL A 56 3.27 4.73 -12.12
CA VAL A 56 2.43 5.91 -11.86
C VAL A 56 3.00 7.15 -12.54
N TYR A 57 4.31 7.38 -12.39
CA TYR A 57 4.99 8.50 -13.07
C TYR A 57 4.94 8.41 -14.59
N PHE A 58 4.92 7.20 -15.15
CA PHE A 58 4.76 6.99 -16.58
C PHE A 58 3.33 7.34 -17.04
N LEU A 59 2.31 6.91 -16.30
CA LEU A 59 0.89 7.14 -16.61
C LEU A 59 0.45 8.60 -16.39
N SER A 60 1.13 9.35 -15.53
CA SER A 60 0.77 10.74 -15.19
C SER A 60 1.24 11.79 -16.20
N LYS A 61 1.91 11.39 -17.28
CA LYS A 61 2.41 12.26 -18.35
C LYS A 61 1.33 12.51 -19.41
#